data_AF-A0A9J7MN17-F1
#
_entry.id   AF-A0A9J7MN17-F1
#
_cell.length_a   1.000
_cell.length_b   1.000
_cell.length_c   1.000
_cell.angle_alpha   90.00
_cell.angle_beta   90.00
_cell.angle_gamma   90.00
#
_symmetry.space_group_name_H-M   'P 1'
#
loop_
_entity.id
_entity.type
_entity.pdbx_description
1 polymer ?
#
loop_
_entity_poly.entity_id
_entity_poly.type
_entity_poly.pdbx_seq_one_letter_code
_entity_poly.pdbx_strand_id
1 'polypeptide(L)'
;MMWKLFIFVAVLSTWPTSSQGEKEYLDSVDGWDFFKVPATGPMTNANVKATCESEGLWHPCYYTGQGTCNGVWASECIKYDGSTSGSCRTLSVLSNVLCGTADPHLCKDLDDTFVYQPGSQSAYGVDYDTGHWGMEGANHTDKYALCAGQHEYVTSWDGLTFYKVRVNGAMTNANVKTTCELAGMGHTCWYTGLGTCTSSSYWSSDCVSFSQPGTSCQWTLSFFSFQLCGTTTAYRCDALINTYVKYPIGSYDSAYGVVANNYDPAGYHVNDQYALCAARQCEISPCVHGTCEHGVKNYTCLCDAGWSGVHCDTLIDSCDSNPCLSGGTCVDEEDGYSCTCPPQTTGNNCETVHYTDKCYWISDDRLPNEEASMACGNMEGNLAKVNEPADHQVLASYLDDGRNVSFWTSNKISPMSMCACSDGSPLSAIGASSWMYSAASLDMCVLLDSDLGYTGTYQPCAEEHNYVCQSADWCDPNPCPLDWKCVSEDGGIHCAVPTEMRAVRSSFCTASSCGPGWTCEEEGSAGYSCTRG
;
A
#
# COMPACT_ATOMS: atom_id res chain seq x y z
N MET A 1 -69.91 -14.39 26.05
CA MET A 1 -69.76 -15.18 27.29
C MET A 1 -68.64 -16.20 27.09
N MET A 2 -67.60 -16.10 27.94
CA MET A 2 -66.45 -17.03 28.19
C MET A 2 -65.64 -17.46 26.94
N TRP A 3 -64.53 -16.83 26.56
CA TRP A 3 -63.24 -16.57 27.24
C TRP A 3 -62.51 -17.81 27.77
N LYS A 4 -61.50 -18.27 27.01
CA LYS A 4 -60.33 -18.98 27.53
C LYS A 4 -59.08 -18.25 27.03
N LEU A 5 -58.36 -17.67 27.99
CA LEU A 5 -57.04 -17.05 27.84
C LEU A 5 -56.03 -18.05 27.27
N PHE A 6 -55.34 -17.68 26.19
CA PHE A 6 -54.01 -18.20 25.90
C PHE A 6 -53.00 -17.27 26.54
N ILE A 7 -52.40 -17.72 27.66
CA ILE A 7 -51.23 -17.05 28.24
C ILE A 7 -50.04 -17.45 27.37
N PHE A 8 -49.63 -16.58 26.46
CA PHE A 8 -48.27 -16.61 25.93
C PHE A 8 -47.36 -16.11 27.03
N VAL A 9 -46.66 -17.02 27.71
CA VAL A 9 -45.47 -16.66 28.46
C VAL A 9 -44.43 -16.32 27.40
N ALA A 10 -44.30 -15.03 27.09
CA ALA A 10 -43.10 -14.52 26.45
C ALA A 10 -41.96 -14.77 27.43
N VAL A 11 -41.22 -15.86 27.22
CA VAL A 11 -39.88 -15.98 27.77
C VAL A 11 -39.10 -14.89 27.06
N LEU A 12 -38.97 -13.75 27.72
CA LEU A 12 -37.92 -12.79 27.43
C LEU A 12 -36.63 -13.56 27.63
N SER A 13 -36.09 -14.13 26.55
CA SER A 13 -34.68 -14.47 26.50
C SER A 13 -33.96 -13.14 26.64
N THR A 14 -33.61 -12.80 27.87
CA THR A 14 -32.56 -11.83 28.13
C THR A 14 -31.31 -12.44 27.51
N TRP A 15 -31.05 -12.06 26.26
CA TRP A 15 -29.72 -12.14 25.68
C TRP A 15 -28.80 -11.48 26.71
N PRO A 16 -27.71 -12.13 27.15
CA PRO A 16 -26.67 -11.38 27.83
C PRO A 16 -26.16 -10.37 26.82
N THR A 17 -26.53 -9.10 27.02
CA THR A 17 -25.88 -7.96 26.39
C THR A 17 -24.44 -7.95 26.89
N SER A 18 -23.57 -8.62 26.14
CA SER A 18 -22.13 -8.44 26.17
C SER A 18 -21.76 -7.67 24.91
N SER A 19 -21.99 -6.36 24.94
CA SER A 19 -21.45 -5.43 23.95
C SER A 19 -20.07 -4.94 24.41
N GLN A 20 -19.13 -5.87 24.65
CA GLN A 20 -17.71 -5.54 24.51
C GLN A 20 -17.39 -5.74 23.03
N GLY A 21 -16.87 -4.70 22.37
CA GLY A 21 -16.52 -4.79 20.96
C GLY A 21 -15.62 -5.99 20.70
N GLU A 22 -15.89 -6.70 19.62
CA GLU A 22 -15.06 -7.82 19.16
C GLU A 22 -13.63 -7.28 18.92
N LYS A 23 -12.61 -8.01 19.39
CA LYS A 23 -11.21 -7.64 19.11
C LYS A 23 -10.96 -7.73 17.61
N GLU A 24 -10.30 -6.72 17.07
CA GLU A 24 -10.01 -6.59 15.64
C GLU A 24 -8.61 -7.14 15.36
N TYR A 25 -8.49 -8.04 14.39
CA TYR A 25 -7.20 -8.55 13.91
C TYR A 25 -6.54 -7.51 13.00
N LEU A 26 -5.24 -7.27 13.19
CA LEU A 26 -4.46 -6.38 12.35
C LEU A 26 -3.66 -7.18 11.31
N ASP A 27 -2.57 -7.81 11.74
CA ASP A 27 -1.68 -8.60 10.89
C ASP A 27 -0.72 -9.46 11.72
N SER A 28 0.05 -10.34 11.08
CA SER A 28 1.12 -11.13 11.67
C SER A 28 2.51 -10.60 11.29
N VAL A 29 3.35 -10.31 12.30
CA VAL A 29 4.74 -9.88 12.09
C VAL A 29 5.67 -10.74 12.93
N ASP A 30 6.64 -11.40 12.28
CA ASP A 30 7.62 -12.30 12.92
C ASP A 30 6.98 -13.41 13.79
N GLY A 31 5.83 -13.94 13.37
CA GLY A 31 5.09 -14.97 14.09
C GLY A 31 4.30 -14.46 15.30
N TRP A 32 4.07 -13.14 15.38
CA TRP A 32 3.16 -12.50 16.32
C TRP A 32 1.95 -11.96 15.58
N ASP A 33 0.76 -12.37 16.00
CA ASP A 33 -0.51 -11.84 15.53
C ASP A 33 -0.86 -10.59 16.35
N PHE A 34 -1.12 -9.46 15.71
CA PHE A 34 -1.46 -8.19 16.36
C PHE A 34 -2.97 -7.94 16.29
N PHE A 35 -3.49 -7.33 17.35
CA PHE A 35 -4.91 -7.06 17.53
C PHE A 35 -5.14 -5.67 18.12
N LYS A 36 -6.25 -5.05 17.70
CA LYS A 36 -6.87 -3.92 18.39
C LYS A 36 -7.94 -4.43 19.34
N VAL A 37 -7.71 -4.24 20.63
CA VAL A 37 -8.64 -4.67 21.66
C VAL A 37 -9.29 -3.44 22.28
N PRO A 38 -10.64 -3.32 22.28
CA PRO A 38 -11.32 -2.21 22.94
C PRO A 38 -10.98 -2.16 24.43
N ALA A 39 -10.38 -1.06 24.87
CA ALA A 39 -10.11 -0.80 26.27
C ALA A 39 -11.19 0.13 26.85
N THR A 40 -11.58 -0.08 28.10
CA THR A 40 -12.52 0.81 28.80
C THR A 40 -11.78 1.68 29.81
N GLY A 41 -12.09 2.97 29.83
CA GLY A 41 -11.44 3.95 30.69
C GLY A 41 -10.16 4.53 30.09
N PRO A 42 -9.32 5.20 30.91
CA PRO A 42 -8.15 5.94 30.40
C PRO A 42 -7.07 5.01 29.86
N MET A 43 -6.41 5.38 28.76
CA MET A 43 -5.36 4.60 28.11
C MET A 43 -4.01 4.71 28.86
N THR A 44 -4.04 4.40 30.15
CA THR A 44 -2.83 4.24 30.96
C THR A 44 -2.12 2.93 30.61
N ASN A 45 -0.82 2.84 30.88
CA ASN A 45 -0.09 1.59 30.70
C ASN A 45 -0.71 0.42 31.48
N ALA A 46 -1.23 0.69 32.67
CA ALA A 46 -1.90 -0.30 33.49
C ALA A 46 -3.17 -0.84 32.82
N ASN A 47 -3.96 0.04 32.20
CA ASN A 47 -5.19 -0.37 31.50
C ASN A 47 -4.89 -1.07 30.18
N VAL A 48 -3.94 -0.57 29.37
CA VAL A 48 -3.51 -1.26 28.14
C VAL A 48 -3.02 -2.67 28.45
N LYS A 49 -2.19 -2.81 29.49
CA LYS A 49 -1.74 -4.12 29.97
C LYS A 49 -2.92 -5.02 30.39
N ALA A 50 -3.80 -4.51 31.25
CA ALA A 50 -4.94 -5.27 31.76
C ALA A 50 -5.90 -5.70 30.65
N THR A 51 -6.13 -4.85 29.65
CA THR A 51 -6.96 -5.14 28.47
C THR A 51 -6.38 -6.27 27.62
N CYS A 52 -5.07 -6.25 27.35
CA CYS A 52 -4.45 -7.36 26.64
C CYS A 52 -4.48 -8.65 27.45
N GLU A 53 -4.15 -8.58 28.75
CA GLU A 53 -4.13 -9.75 29.63
C GLU A 53 -5.52 -10.38 29.81
N SER A 54 -6.60 -9.59 29.80
CA SER A 54 -7.97 -10.12 29.88
C SER A 54 -8.37 -10.93 28.66
N GLU A 55 -7.76 -10.66 27.52
CA GLU A 55 -7.95 -11.41 26.26
C GLU A 55 -6.96 -12.57 26.09
N GLY A 56 -6.11 -12.83 27.09
CA GLY A 56 -5.03 -13.81 26.97
C GLY A 56 -3.92 -13.39 25.99
N LEU A 57 -3.86 -12.10 25.65
CA LEU A 57 -2.89 -11.53 24.72
C LEU A 57 -1.77 -10.79 25.48
N TRP A 58 -0.66 -10.60 24.78
CA TRP A 58 0.48 -9.82 25.21
C TRP A 58 0.28 -8.35 24.90
N HIS A 59 0.96 -7.49 25.66
CA HIS A 59 1.07 -6.08 25.33
C HIS A 59 2.45 -5.80 24.72
N PRO A 60 2.54 -5.34 23.47
CA PRO A 60 3.80 -4.96 22.83
C PRO A 60 4.45 -3.75 23.49
N CYS A 61 5.78 -3.77 23.56
CA CYS A 61 6.53 -2.61 23.97
C CYS A 61 6.45 -1.51 22.89
N TYR A 62 6.37 -0.24 23.30
CA TYR A 62 6.47 0.91 22.39
C TYR A 62 7.75 0.84 21.52
N TYR A 63 8.86 0.44 22.14
CA TYR A 63 10.10 0.09 21.43
C TYR A 63 10.17 -1.41 21.19
N THR A 64 10.27 -1.81 19.93
CA THR A 64 10.58 -3.20 19.57
C THR A 64 12.09 -3.47 19.71
N GLY A 65 12.52 -4.73 19.79
CA GLY A 65 13.88 -4.99 20.28
C GLY A 65 14.44 -6.39 20.05
N GLN A 66 14.63 -6.76 18.79
CA GLN A 66 15.78 -7.56 18.38
C GLN A 66 16.68 -6.73 17.44
N GLY A 67 17.97 -7.10 17.32
CA GLY A 67 18.93 -6.39 16.46
C GLY A 67 19.47 -5.05 17.00
N THR A 68 19.44 -3.99 16.18
CA THR A 68 20.12 -2.69 16.38
C THR A 68 19.35 -1.68 17.23
N CYS A 69 18.11 -1.99 17.60
CA CYS A 69 17.21 -1.09 18.31
C CYS A 69 17.51 -1.04 19.82
N ASN A 70 18.31 -0.07 20.31
CA ASN A 70 18.64 0.09 21.74
C ASN A 70 17.68 1.08 22.46
N GLY A 71 16.75 0.60 23.31
CA GLY A 71 15.79 1.43 24.09
C GLY A 71 15.82 1.19 25.61
N VAL A 72 14.99 1.87 26.42
CA VAL A 72 14.87 1.58 27.88
C VAL A 72 14.14 0.24 28.06
N TRP A 73 14.81 -0.71 28.71
CA TRP A 73 14.42 -2.11 28.70
C TRP A 73 13.66 -2.51 29.97
N ALA A 74 12.37 -2.79 29.84
CA ALA A 74 11.62 -3.56 30.83
C ALA A 74 11.35 -4.97 30.30
N SER A 75 11.39 -5.98 31.18
CA SER A 75 11.04 -7.38 30.86
C SER A 75 9.54 -7.63 30.81
N GLU A 76 8.72 -6.58 30.86
CA GLU A 76 7.29 -6.68 31.10
C GLU A 76 6.44 -6.77 29.84
N CYS A 77 6.98 -6.47 28.66
CA CYS A 77 6.25 -6.42 27.38
C CYS A 77 6.98 -7.18 26.27
N ILE A 78 6.29 -7.51 25.19
CA ILE A 78 6.88 -8.26 24.07
C ILE A 78 7.72 -7.38 23.15
N LYS A 79 8.73 -8.01 22.56
CA LYS A 79 9.64 -7.44 21.56
C LYS A 79 9.74 -8.40 20.39
N TYR A 80 9.81 -7.88 19.18
CA TYR A 80 9.94 -8.67 17.94
C TYR A 80 11.03 -8.06 17.04
N ASP A 81 11.40 -8.74 15.95
CA ASP A 81 12.61 -8.45 15.16
C ASP A 81 12.37 -7.54 13.93
N GLY A 82 11.13 -7.08 13.73
CA GLY A 82 10.61 -6.35 12.57
C GLY A 82 11.27 -5.01 12.17
N SER A 83 12.55 -4.80 12.47
CA SER A 83 13.37 -3.64 12.16
C SER A 83 14.04 -3.67 10.78
N THR A 84 13.49 -4.38 9.79
CA THR A 84 13.99 -4.29 8.39
C THR A 84 13.83 -2.88 7.80
N SER A 85 12.96 -2.04 8.40
CA SER A 85 12.56 -0.70 7.94
C SER A 85 13.18 0.49 8.70
N GLY A 86 14.20 0.27 9.54
CA GLY A 86 14.95 1.35 10.19
C GLY A 86 14.24 2.06 11.37
N SER A 87 12.94 1.81 11.61
CA SER A 87 12.23 2.30 12.81
C SER A 87 12.22 1.26 13.93
N CYS A 88 12.49 1.72 15.16
CA CYS A 88 12.48 0.88 16.36
C CYS A 88 11.17 0.98 17.16
N ARG A 89 10.15 1.62 16.60
CA ARG A 89 8.85 1.83 17.26
C ARG A 89 7.83 0.84 16.74
N THR A 90 7.16 0.12 17.63
CA THR A 90 6.20 -0.93 17.27
C THR A 90 5.10 -0.41 16.35
N LEU A 91 4.48 0.73 16.66
CA LEU A 91 3.43 1.32 15.81
C LEU A 91 3.97 1.70 14.41
N SER A 92 5.20 2.17 14.30
CA SER A 92 5.81 2.45 12.98
C SER A 92 6.09 1.18 12.18
N VAL A 93 6.53 0.11 12.84
CA VAL A 93 6.76 -1.18 12.17
C VAL A 93 5.43 -1.75 11.67
N LEU A 94 4.39 -1.75 12.51
CA LEU A 94 3.06 -2.20 12.10
C LEU A 94 2.48 -1.32 11.00
N SER A 95 2.65 0.00 11.08
CA SER A 95 2.22 0.93 10.04
C SER A 95 2.87 0.63 8.68
N ASN A 96 4.15 0.24 8.67
CA ASN A 96 4.83 -0.13 7.43
C ASN A 96 4.23 -1.40 6.81
N VAL A 97 3.88 -2.37 7.66
CA VAL A 97 3.31 -3.65 7.22
C VAL A 97 1.88 -3.46 6.74
N LEU A 98 1.03 -2.82 7.55
CA LEU A 98 -0.38 -2.62 7.29
C LEU A 98 -0.66 -1.62 6.16
N CYS A 99 0.10 -0.52 6.13
CA CYS A 99 -0.25 0.66 5.35
C CYS A 99 0.87 1.14 4.42
N GLY A 100 1.98 0.40 4.30
CA GLY A 100 3.11 0.76 3.43
C GLY A 100 3.88 2.02 3.85
N THR A 101 3.66 2.54 5.05
CA THR A 101 4.27 3.79 5.54
C THR A 101 4.81 3.67 6.96
N ALA A 102 5.94 4.30 7.26
CA ALA A 102 6.56 4.24 8.59
C ALA A 102 5.92 5.21 9.60
N ASP A 103 5.03 6.08 9.11
CA ASP A 103 4.32 7.10 9.88
C ASP A 103 2.95 6.58 10.33
N PRO A 104 2.80 6.20 11.62
CA PRO A 104 1.62 5.47 12.08
C PRO A 104 0.34 6.30 12.15
N HIS A 105 0.42 7.63 12.11
CA HIS A 105 -0.76 8.50 12.02
C HIS A 105 -1.34 8.58 10.60
N LEU A 106 -0.63 8.05 9.59
CA LEU A 106 -1.13 7.91 8.22
C LEU A 106 -1.76 6.52 7.99
N CYS A 107 -1.68 5.63 8.98
CA CYS A 107 -2.21 4.29 8.89
C CYS A 107 -3.57 4.19 9.55
N LYS A 108 -4.61 4.11 8.73
CA LYS A 108 -6.01 4.07 9.18
C LYS A 108 -6.31 2.87 10.07
N ASP A 109 -5.67 1.73 9.82
CA ASP A 109 -5.91 0.53 10.63
C ASP A 109 -5.42 0.69 12.07
N LEU A 110 -4.39 1.53 12.29
CA LEU A 110 -3.88 1.87 13.61
C LEU A 110 -4.64 3.01 14.28
N ASP A 111 -5.73 3.51 13.69
CA ASP A 111 -6.49 4.60 14.28
C ASP A 111 -6.92 4.29 15.73
N ASP A 112 -6.84 5.30 16.59
CA ASP A 112 -7.16 5.22 18.01
C ASP A 112 -6.41 4.14 18.82
N THR A 113 -5.22 3.74 18.37
CA THR A 113 -4.47 2.61 18.94
C THR A 113 -3.36 3.06 19.88
N PHE A 114 -3.30 2.44 21.06
CA PHE A 114 -2.33 2.74 22.12
C PHE A 114 -1.45 1.53 22.44
N VAL A 115 -0.13 1.76 22.53
CA VAL A 115 0.88 0.75 22.83
C VAL A 115 1.53 1.01 24.20
N TYR A 116 1.88 -0.07 24.90
CA TYR A 116 2.50 -0.01 26.22
C TYR A 116 3.87 0.66 26.19
N GLN A 117 4.10 1.70 26.99
CA GLN A 117 5.36 2.45 27.01
C GLN A 117 6.15 2.25 28.33
N PRO A 118 7.16 1.36 28.36
CA PRO A 118 7.95 1.11 29.57
C PRO A 118 8.47 2.38 30.26
N GLY A 119 8.31 2.46 31.58
CA GLY A 119 8.76 3.60 32.39
C GLY A 119 7.83 4.82 32.38
N SER A 120 6.72 4.77 31.64
CA SER A 120 5.65 5.77 31.66
C SER A 120 4.45 5.28 32.48
N GLN A 121 3.64 6.20 32.99
CA GLN A 121 2.29 5.87 33.53
C GLN A 121 1.24 5.79 32.41
N SER A 122 1.47 6.52 31.32
CA SER A 122 0.58 6.64 30.17
C SER A 122 1.06 5.75 29.03
N ALA A 123 0.13 5.12 28.31
CA ALA A 123 0.43 4.45 27.05
C ALA A 123 0.66 5.48 25.93
N TYR A 124 1.27 5.04 24.83
CA TYR A 124 1.57 5.90 23.68
C TYR A 124 0.59 5.63 22.55
N GLY A 125 -0.13 6.65 22.08
CA GLY A 125 -1.20 6.48 21.09
C GLY A 125 -0.95 7.15 19.74
N VAL A 126 -1.70 6.69 18.75
CA VAL A 126 -1.83 7.29 17.41
C VAL A 126 -3.31 7.46 17.05
N ASP A 127 -3.61 8.51 16.31
CA ASP A 127 -4.96 8.89 15.87
C ASP A 127 -4.84 9.39 14.42
N TYR A 128 -5.51 8.66 13.53
CA TYR A 128 -5.50 8.88 12.09
C TYR A 128 -6.38 10.09 11.73
N ASP A 129 -7.56 10.21 12.33
CA ASP A 129 -8.53 11.26 12.06
C ASP A 129 -7.95 12.67 12.27
N THR A 130 -7.13 12.83 13.30
CA THR A 130 -6.49 14.10 13.66
C THR A 130 -5.06 14.24 13.13
N GLY A 131 -4.49 13.16 12.58
CA GLY A 131 -3.09 13.11 12.16
C GLY A 131 -2.10 13.26 13.32
N HIS A 132 -2.52 12.97 14.56
CA HIS A 132 -1.69 13.07 15.74
C HIS A 132 -1.05 11.71 16.09
N TRP A 133 0.23 11.73 16.43
CA TRP A 133 0.91 10.58 17.03
C TRP A 133 1.68 11.00 18.28
N GLY A 134 1.89 10.05 19.18
CA GLY A 134 2.47 10.33 20.49
C GLY A 134 1.53 10.98 21.47
N MET A 135 0.26 10.61 21.35
CA MET A 135 -0.74 10.95 22.34
C MET A 135 -0.41 10.29 23.68
N GLU A 136 -0.48 11.08 24.74
CA GLU A 136 -0.35 10.59 26.09
C GLU A 136 -1.66 9.93 26.52
N GLY A 137 -1.69 8.60 26.57
CA GLY A 137 -2.91 7.84 26.72
C GLY A 137 -3.72 8.10 27.99
N ALA A 138 -3.13 8.64 29.06
CA ALA A 138 -3.90 9.05 30.24
C ALA A 138 -4.95 10.16 29.94
N ASN A 139 -4.77 10.93 28.85
CA ASN A 139 -5.71 11.96 28.42
C ASN A 139 -6.81 11.46 27.48
N HIS A 140 -6.77 10.18 27.11
CA HIS A 140 -7.71 9.56 26.17
C HIS A 140 -8.39 8.38 26.85
N THR A 141 -9.68 8.17 26.57
CA THR A 141 -10.48 7.12 27.17
C THR A 141 -11.23 6.33 26.11
N ASP A 142 -11.49 5.06 26.39
CA ASP A 142 -12.36 4.21 25.57
C ASP A 142 -11.86 4.06 24.12
N LYS A 143 -10.56 3.77 23.99
CA LYS A 143 -9.82 3.59 22.72
C LYS A 143 -9.33 2.15 22.59
N TYR A 144 -8.42 1.87 21.66
CA TYR A 144 -7.91 0.51 21.42
C TYR A 144 -6.54 0.29 22.05
N ALA A 145 -6.40 -0.79 22.81
CA ALA A 145 -5.11 -1.31 23.23
C ALA A 145 -4.52 -2.16 22.09
N LEU A 146 -3.27 -1.88 21.71
CA LEU A 146 -2.51 -2.77 20.84
C LEU A 146 -2.10 -3.99 21.65
N CYS A 147 -2.60 -5.15 21.25
CA CYS A 147 -2.28 -6.42 21.86
C CYS A 147 -1.69 -7.37 20.82
N ALA A 148 -0.99 -8.41 21.27
CA ALA A 148 -0.40 -9.39 20.37
C ALA A 148 -0.47 -10.80 20.94
N GLY A 149 -0.80 -11.77 20.11
CA GLY A 149 -0.72 -13.20 20.42
C GLY A 149 0.48 -13.81 19.71
N GLN A 150 1.16 -14.76 20.35
CA GLN A 150 2.07 -15.65 19.61
C GLN A 150 1.33 -16.97 19.41
N HIS A 151 0.83 -17.19 18.20
CA HIS A 151 0.32 -18.49 17.78
C HIS A 151 1.38 -19.16 16.92
N GLU A 152 2.27 -19.94 17.52
CA GLU A 152 3.21 -20.71 16.72
C GLU A 152 2.44 -21.87 16.10
N TYR A 153 2.22 -21.82 14.78
CA TYR A 153 1.68 -22.95 14.04
C TYR A 153 2.58 -24.18 14.26
N VAL A 154 1.97 -25.27 14.72
CA VAL A 154 2.66 -26.53 14.95
C VAL A 154 2.44 -27.46 13.77
N THR A 155 1.17 -27.79 13.48
CA THR A 155 0.80 -28.72 12.41
C THR A 155 -0.72 -28.72 12.20
N SER A 156 -1.19 -29.39 11.14
CA SER A 156 -2.60 -29.69 10.93
C SER A 156 -2.82 -31.20 10.87
N TRP A 157 -3.87 -31.68 11.55
CA TRP A 157 -4.20 -33.10 11.60
C TRP A 157 -5.69 -33.31 11.89
N ASP A 158 -6.33 -34.26 11.18
CA ASP A 158 -7.74 -34.64 11.40
C ASP A 158 -8.75 -33.48 11.30
N GLY A 159 -8.52 -32.52 10.39
CA GLY A 159 -9.37 -31.34 10.24
C GLY A 159 -9.20 -30.29 11.36
N LEU A 160 -8.19 -30.46 12.21
CA LEU A 160 -7.79 -29.51 13.24
C LEU A 160 -6.44 -28.89 12.88
N THR A 161 -6.26 -27.64 13.28
CA THR A 161 -4.97 -26.97 13.22
C THR A 161 -4.48 -26.70 14.64
N PHE A 162 -3.22 -27.04 14.90
CA PHE A 162 -2.61 -27.01 16.22
C PHE A 162 -1.64 -25.84 16.33
N TYR A 163 -1.78 -25.09 17.41
CA TYR A 163 -1.00 -23.90 17.70
C TYR A 163 -0.39 -24.01 19.10
N LYS A 164 0.80 -23.46 19.28
CA LYS A 164 1.28 -23.10 20.63
C LYS A 164 0.73 -21.72 20.97
N VAL A 165 0.07 -21.64 22.10
CA VAL A 165 -0.48 -20.39 22.64
C VAL A 165 0.12 -20.16 24.00
N ARG A 166 0.77 -19.01 24.21
CA ARG A 166 1.48 -18.75 25.46
C ARG A 166 0.50 -18.57 26.61
N VAL A 167 0.71 -19.33 27.67
CA VAL A 167 -0.04 -19.24 28.93
C VAL A 167 0.62 -18.17 29.80
N ASN A 168 -0.19 -17.33 30.47
CA ASN A 168 0.30 -16.39 31.46
C ASN A 168 0.28 -17.03 32.86
N GLY A 169 1.42 -17.02 33.55
CA GLY A 169 1.56 -17.65 34.87
C GLY A 169 1.77 -19.17 34.81
N ALA A 170 1.43 -19.86 35.90
CA ALA A 170 1.76 -21.28 36.09
C ALA A 170 1.07 -22.18 35.06
N MET A 171 1.73 -23.26 34.62
CA MET A 171 1.15 -24.24 33.70
C MET A 171 0.20 -25.21 34.41
N THR A 172 -0.92 -24.66 34.93
CA THR A 172 -2.02 -25.43 35.50
C THR A 172 -2.98 -25.91 34.42
N ASN A 173 -3.79 -26.94 34.70
CA ASN A 173 -4.81 -27.37 33.75
C ASN A 173 -5.84 -26.26 33.53
N ALA A 174 -6.16 -25.49 34.57
CA ALA A 174 -7.03 -24.33 34.47
C ALA A 174 -6.45 -23.27 33.51
N ASN A 175 -5.19 -22.89 33.68
CA ASN A 175 -4.58 -21.84 32.85
C ASN A 175 -4.41 -22.29 31.40
N VAL A 176 -4.01 -23.55 31.15
CA VAL A 176 -3.96 -24.11 29.79
C VAL A 176 -5.34 -24.11 29.13
N LYS A 177 -6.38 -24.52 29.86
CA LYS A 177 -7.76 -24.50 29.38
C LYS A 177 -8.21 -23.08 29.02
N THR A 178 -8.11 -22.16 29.98
CA THR A 178 -8.55 -20.77 29.82
C THR A 178 -7.80 -20.07 28.69
N THR A 179 -6.50 -20.31 28.55
CA THR A 179 -5.69 -19.73 27.47
C THR A 179 -6.21 -20.14 26.09
N CYS A 180 -6.45 -21.44 25.87
CA CYS A 180 -6.99 -21.88 24.58
C CYS A 180 -8.41 -21.35 24.35
N GLU A 181 -9.26 -21.35 25.38
CA GLU A 181 -10.65 -20.89 25.27
C GLU A 181 -10.73 -19.37 24.96
N LEU A 182 -9.88 -18.55 25.57
CA LEU A 182 -9.77 -17.10 25.26
C LEU A 182 -9.25 -16.83 23.84
N ALA A 183 -8.42 -17.74 23.33
CA ALA A 183 -7.95 -17.72 21.95
C ALA A 183 -8.99 -18.27 20.94
N GLY A 184 -10.20 -18.65 21.39
CA GLY A 184 -11.23 -19.25 20.52
C GLY A 184 -10.91 -20.69 20.08
N MET A 185 -9.97 -21.35 20.76
CA MET A 185 -9.48 -22.69 20.43
C MET A 185 -9.89 -23.72 21.49
N GLY A 186 -9.95 -24.98 21.09
CA GLY A 186 -10.03 -26.09 22.04
C GLY A 186 -8.65 -26.42 22.61
N HIS A 187 -8.57 -26.82 23.88
CA HIS A 187 -7.33 -27.29 24.49
C HIS A 187 -7.14 -28.80 24.27
N THR A 188 -5.93 -29.24 23.95
CA THR A 188 -5.67 -30.65 23.64
C THR A 188 -5.54 -31.54 24.89
N CYS A 189 -6.00 -32.79 24.78
CA CYS A 189 -5.83 -33.78 25.83
C CYS A 189 -4.41 -34.36 25.85
N TRP A 190 -3.92 -34.80 27.01
CA TRP A 190 -2.67 -35.60 27.12
C TRP A 190 -2.69 -36.89 26.29
N TYR A 191 -3.84 -37.56 26.21
CA TYR A 191 -4.05 -38.74 25.36
C TYR A 191 -4.87 -38.37 24.12
N THR A 192 -4.49 -38.91 22.96
CA THR A 192 -5.25 -38.78 21.70
C THR A 192 -5.75 -40.14 21.18
N GLY A 193 -6.84 -40.13 20.42
CA GLY A 193 -7.53 -41.31 19.89
C GLY A 193 -9.05 -41.29 20.03
N LEU A 194 -9.76 -41.29 18.89
CA LEU A 194 -11.23 -41.39 18.85
C LEU A 194 -11.70 -42.80 19.26
N GLY A 195 -12.63 -42.90 20.20
CA GLY A 195 -13.40 -44.12 20.54
C GLY A 195 -12.62 -45.30 21.15
N THR A 196 -11.28 -45.31 21.09
CA THR A 196 -10.40 -46.34 21.67
C THR A 196 -9.91 -45.98 23.08
N CYS A 197 -10.07 -44.72 23.49
CA CYS A 197 -9.67 -44.20 24.79
C CYS A 197 -10.83 -44.17 25.80
N THR A 198 -11.50 -45.31 26.02
CA THR A 198 -12.76 -45.40 26.78
C THR A 198 -12.62 -45.69 28.27
N SER A 199 -11.41 -45.87 28.81
CA SER A 199 -11.27 -46.10 30.26
C SER A 199 -11.49 -44.80 31.04
N SER A 200 -12.27 -44.86 32.12
CA SER A 200 -12.62 -43.72 32.98
C SER A 200 -11.43 -42.95 33.58
N SER A 201 -10.23 -43.53 33.54
CA SER A 201 -8.99 -42.92 34.01
C SER A 201 -8.27 -42.07 32.97
N TYR A 202 -8.63 -42.09 31.67
CA TYR A 202 -7.92 -41.34 30.62
C TYR A 202 -8.78 -40.29 29.93
N TRP A 203 -10.06 -40.18 30.31
CA TRP A 203 -11.06 -39.44 29.57
C TRP A 203 -11.54 -38.20 30.33
N SER A 204 -11.44 -37.04 29.68
CA SER A 204 -12.09 -35.79 30.06
C SER A 204 -12.86 -35.34 28.82
N SER A 205 -14.19 -35.21 28.91
CA SER A 205 -15.05 -34.71 27.81
C SER A 205 -14.68 -33.31 27.32
N ASP A 206 -13.92 -32.58 28.13
CA ASP A 206 -13.74 -31.14 27.96
C ASP A 206 -12.54 -30.77 27.09
N CYS A 207 -11.74 -31.74 26.61
CA CYS A 207 -10.55 -31.45 25.80
C CYS A 207 -10.64 -32.08 24.39
N VAL A 208 -9.90 -31.50 23.45
CA VAL A 208 -9.87 -31.92 22.05
C VAL A 208 -9.11 -33.23 21.91
N SER A 209 -9.77 -34.19 21.25
CA SER A 209 -9.19 -35.46 20.82
C SER A 209 -9.35 -35.61 19.31
N PHE A 210 -8.43 -36.33 18.67
CA PHE A 210 -8.36 -36.46 17.23
C PHE A 210 -8.00 -37.89 16.82
N SER A 211 -8.23 -38.22 15.55
CA SER A 211 -7.95 -39.53 14.99
C SER A 211 -6.45 -39.82 15.00
N GLN A 212 -6.05 -41.09 15.17
CA GLN A 212 -4.65 -41.50 15.09
C GLN A 212 -4.51 -42.80 14.30
N PRO A 213 -3.35 -43.07 13.66
CA PRO A 213 -3.12 -44.33 12.97
C PRO A 213 -2.98 -45.48 14.00
N GLY A 214 -3.87 -46.48 13.94
CA GLY A 214 -3.80 -47.70 14.76
C GLY A 214 -5.00 -47.92 15.68
N THR A 215 -4.87 -48.86 16.63
CA THR A 215 -5.98 -49.32 17.51
C THR A 215 -5.81 -48.96 18.99
N SER A 216 -4.77 -48.21 19.37
CA SER A 216 -4.44 -47.88 20.77
C SER A 216 -4.22 -46.39 21.01
N CYS A 217 -4.60 -45.87 22.17
CA CYS A 217 -4.32 -44.50 22.62
C CYS A 217 -2.84 -44.18 22.66
N GLN A 218 -2.45 -43.01 22.14
CA GLN A 218 -1.09 -42.48 22.25
C GLN A 218 -1.07 -41.16 23.04
N TRP A 219 0.12 -40.78 23.50
CA TRP A 219 0.33 -39.46 24.10
C TRP A 219 0.41 -38.41 23.00
N THR A 220 -0.33 -37.31 23.15
CA THR A 220 -0.44 -36.25 22.14
C THR A 220 0.92 -35.68 21.73
N LEU A 221 1.79 -35.37 22.70
CA LEU A 221 3.13 -34.85 22.41
C LEU A 221 4.04 -35.90 21.76
N SER A 222 3.91 -37.19 22.12
CA SER A 222 4.68 -38.26 21.47
C SER A 222 4.18 -38.54 20.04
N PHE A 223 2.87 -38.45 19.81
CA PHE A 223 2.28 -38.56 18.49
C PHE A 223 2.79 -37.45 17.56
N PHE A 224 2.69 -36.19 17.99
CA PHE A 224 3.20 -35.07 17.20
C PHE A 224 4.71 -35.10 17.03
N SER A 225 5.46 -35.54 18.05
CA SER A 225 6.90 -35.74 17.93
C SER A 225 7.25 -36.74 16.83
N PHE A 226 6.45 -37.81 16.67
CA PHE A 226 6.67 -38.78 15.61
C PHE A 226 6.33 -38.20 14.23
N GLN A 227 5.21 -37.46 14.12
CA GLN A 227 4.79 -36.84 12.86
C GLN A 227 5.74 -35.74 12.39
N LEU A 228 6.16 -34.86 13.30
CA LEU A 228 6.95 -33.66 12.98
C LEU A 228 8.45 -33.97 12.89
N CYS A 229 8.95 -34.83 13.78
CA CYS A 229 10.38 -34.99 14.00
C CYS A 229 10.85 -36.46 13.84
N GLY A 230 9.97 -37.39 13.45
CA GLY A 230 10.34 -38.79 13.22
C GLY A 230 10.77 -39.56 14.48
N THR A 231 10.47 -39.05 15.67
CA THR A 231 10.89 -39.63 16.96
C THR A 231 9.72 -39.74 17.92
N THR A 232 9.64 -40.82 18.70
CA THR A 232 8.63 -40.96 19.75
C THR A 232 8.99 -40.21 21.04
N THR A 233 10.18 -39.61 21.08
CA THR A 233 10.72 -38.89 22.25
C THR A 233 10.49 -37.38 22.08
N ALA A 234 9.45 -36.84 22.70
CA ALA A 234 8.98 -35.47 22.44
C ALA A 234 10.00 -34.37 22.76
N TYR A 235 10.82 -34.52 23.80
CA TYR A 235 11.90 -33.54 24.11
C TYR A 235 13.06 -33.53 23.11
N ARG A 236 13.04 -34.39 22.08
CA ARG A 236 13.96 -34.34 20.93
C ARG A 236 13.34 -33.67 19.70
N CYS A 237 12.11 -33.19 19.82
CA CYS A 237 11.43 -32.47 18.75
C CYS A 237 11.41 -30.98 19.12
N ASP A 238 12.26 -30.19 18.46
CA ASP A 238 12.42 -28.76 18.77
C ASP A 238 11.08 -28.01 18.63
N ALA A 239 10.25 -28.42 17.67
CA ALA A 239 8.90 -27.89 17.46
C ALA A 239 7.94 -28.11 18.65
N LEU A 240 8.27 -28.96 19.64
CA LEU A 240 7.41 -29.25 20.80
C LEU A 240 8.06 -28.86 22.14
N ILE A 241 9.26 -28.27 22.13
CA ILE A 241 9.88 -27.76 23.35
C ILE A 241 8.99 -26.66 23.94
N ASN A 242 8.88 -26.63 25.27
CA ASN A 242 8.07 -25.72 26.08
C ASN A 242 6.56 -25.80 25.83
N THR A 243 6.09 -26.94 25.30
CA THR A 243 4.69 -27.16 24.95
C THR A 243 4.01 -28.07 25.96
N TYR A 244 2.84 -27.65 26.43
CA TYR A 244 2.06 -28.30 27.49
C TYR A 244 0.65 -28.63 27.00
N VAL A 245 0.13 -29.74 27.48
CA VAL A 245 -1.23 -30.22 27.21
C VAL A 245 -1.94 -30.53 28.52
N LYS A 246 -3.27 -30.51 28.50
CA LYS A 246 -4.08 -30.75 29.70
C LYS A 246 -3.93 -32.21 30.16
N TYR A 247 -3.60 -32.40 31.43
CA TYR A 247 -3.49 -33.72 32.05
C TYR A 247 -4.78 -34.07 32.82
N PRO A 248 -5.56 -35.09 32.40
CA PRO A 248 -6.89 -35.34 32.94
C PRO A 248 -6.94 -36.11 34.27
N ILE A 249 -5.82 -36.58 34.83
CA ILE A 249 -5.81 -37.51 35.98
C ILE A 249 -5.21 -36.87 37.24
N GLY A 250 -5.97 -36.81 38.33
CA GLY A 250 -5.44 -36.64 39.69
C GLY A 250 -5.93 -35.41 40.44
N SER A 251 -5.58 -35.34 41.72
CA SER A 251 -5.83 -34.23 42.64
C SER A 251 -4.90 -33.02 42.44
N TYR A 252 -4.17 -32.97 41.32
CA TYR A 252 -3.16 -31.96 41.02
C TYR A 252 -3.55 -31.18 39.77
N ASP A 253 -3.59 -29.85 39.87
CA ASP A 253 -3.91 -28.92 38.79
C ASP A 253 -2.64 -28.59 37.99
N SER A 254 -1.99 -29.60 37.40
CA SER A 254 -0.75 -29.42 36.65
C SER A 254 -0.87 -29.99 35.25
N ALA A 255 -0.59 -29.15 34.24
CA ALA A 255 -0.45 -29.58 32.87
C ALA A 255 0.83 -30.40 32.69
N TYR A 256 0.86 -31.25 31.67
CA TYR A 256 2.03 -32.05 31.33
C TYR A 256 2.67 -31.48 30.07
N GLY A 257 3.97 -31.23 30.10
CA GLY A 257 4.67 -30.65 28.97
C GLY A 257 6.02 -31.26 28.69
N VAL A 258 6.68 -30.64 27.73
CA VAL A 258 8.04 -30.97 27.29
C VAL A 258 8.91 -29.75 27.54
N VAL A 259 10.07 -29.94 28.15
CA VAL A 259 11.10 -28.92 28.32
C VAL A 259 12.38 -29.39 27.65
N ALA A 260 13.36 -28.49 27.48
CA ALA A 260 14.63 -28.86 26.86
C ALA A 260 15.26 -30.09 27.57
N ASN A 261 15.42 -31.17 26.81
CA ASN A 261 16.01 -32.45 27.23
C ASN A 261 15.22 -33.28 28.27
N ASN A 262 13.99 -32.92 28.63
CA ASN A 262 13.19 -33.73 29.56
C ASN A 262 11.67 -33.57 29.38
N TYR A 263 10.91 -34.52 29.90
CA TYR A 263 9.47 -34.34 30.12
C TYR A 263 9.24 -33.64 31.46
N ASP A 264 8.26 -32.74 31.49
CA ASP A 264 7.82 -32.07 32.71
C ASP A 264 6.43 -32.58 33.12
N PRO A 265 6.36 -33.55 34.04
CA PRO A 265 5.09 -34.07 34.56
C PRO A 265 4.43 -33.14 35.58
N ALA A 266 5.04 -31.98 35.90
CA ALA A 266 4.70 -31.12 37.02
C ALA A 266 4.76 -29.63 36.61
N GLY A 267 3.94 -29.23 35.63
CA GLY A 267 3.93 -27.88 35.05
C GLY A 267 3.70 -26.71 36.03
N TYR A 268 3.40 -26.94 37.31
CA TYR A 268 3.22 -25.89 38.31
C TYR A 268 4.53 -25.20 38.74
N HIS A 269 5.71 -25.77 38.41
CA HIS A 269 7.02 -25.16 38.70
C HIS A 269 7.52 -24.25 37.59
N VAL A 270 6.85 -24.25 36.44
CA VAL A 270 7.17 -23.39 35.32
C VAL A 270 6.01 -22.44 35.08
N ASN A 271 6.36 -21.20 34.79
CA ASN A 271 5.41 -20.21 34.35
C ASN A 271 5.66 -19.94 32.88
N ASP A 272 4.68 -19.32 32.23
CA ASP A 272 4.94 -18.56 31.03
C ASP A 272 5.38 -19.39 29.82
N GLN A 273 4.94 -20.65 29.76
CA GLN A 273 5.19 -21.59 28.65
C GLN A 273 3.99 -21.63 27.69
N TYR A 274 3.94 -22.60 26.78
CA TYR A 274 2.92 -22.67 25.74
C TYR A 274 1.94 -23.82 25.96
N ALA A 275 0.64 -23.55 25.82
CA ALA A 275 -0.41 -24.55 25.67
C ALA A 275 -0.50 -24.99 24.21
N LEU A 276 -0.66 -26.30 23.96
CA LEU A 276 -1.03 -26.80 22.64
C LEU A 276 -2.56 -26.71 22.50
N CYS A 277 -3.00 -25.72 21.73
CA CYS A 277 -4.39 -25.48 21.41
C CYS A 277 -4.70 -26.00 20.00
N ALA A 278 -5.97 -26.28 19.73
CA ALA A 278 -6.45 -26.79 18.46
C ALA A 278 -7.73 -26.07 18.06
N ALA A 279 -7.76 -25.54 16.83
CA ALA A 279 -8.94 -24.94 16.22
C ALA A 279 -9.45 -25.83 15.08
N ARG A 280 -10.76 -25.82 14.81
CA ARG A 280 -11.21 -26.28 13.49
C ARG A 280 -10.80 -25.25 12.46
N GLN A 281 -10.44 -25.75 11.28
CA GLN A 281 -9.69 -25.03 10.26
C GLN A 281 -10.28 -23.68 9.79
N CYS A 282 -11.57 -23.41 10.00
CA CYS A 282 -12.18 -22.11 9.71
C CYS A 282 -12.96 -21.50 10.90
N GLU A 283 -12.81 -22.02 12.13
CA GLU A 283 -13.39 -21.39 13.34
C GLU A 283 -12.59 -20.14 13.76
N ILE A 284 -11.31 -20.09 13.40
CA ILE A 284 -10.45 -18.91 13.48
C ILE A 284 -9.87 -18.82 12.06
N SER A 285 -10.52 -18.06 11.18
CA SER A 285 -10.15 -18.02 9.76
C SER A 285 -8.65 -17.73 9.62
N PRO A 286 -7.84 -18.65 9.06
CA PRO A 286 -6.42 -18.42 8.80
C PRO A 286 -6.18 -17.58 7.55
N CYS A 287 -7.24 -17.04 6.94
CA CYS A 287 -7.22 -16.22 5.74
C CYS A 287 -7.39 -14.75 6.14
N VAL A 288 -6.45 -13.89 5.73
CA VAL A 288 -6.44 -12.46 6.03
C VAL A 288 -7.41 -11.73 5.11
N HIS A 289 -7.11 -11.68 3.81
CA HIS A 289 -7.98 -11.12 2.77
C HIS A 289 -8.60 -12.23 1.92
N GLY A 290 -9.44 -13.05 2.54
CA GLY A 290 -10.10 -14.12 1.82
C GLY A 290 -11.06 -14.97 2.64
N THR A 291 -11.80 -15.82 1.94
CA THR A 291 -12.75 -16.75 2.55
C THR A 291 -12.09 -18.11 2.81
N CYS A 292 -12.14 -18.58 4.06
CA CYS A 292 -11.68 -19.92 4.43
C CYS A 292 -12.65 -20.99 3.94
N GLU A 293 -12.18 -21.90 3.09
CA GLU A 293 -12.89 -23.11 2.70
C GLU A 293 -12.31 -24.36 3.38
N HIS A 294 -13.20 -25.18 3.94
CA HIS A 294 -12.86 -26.46 4.54
C HIS A 294 -12.44 -27.48 3.46
N GLY A 295 -11.26 -28.08 3.61
CA GLY A 295 -10.86 -29.26 2.84
C GLY A 295 -10.73 -30.51 3.71
N VAL A 296 -10.63 -31.67 3.05
CA VAL A 296 -10.64 -33.00 3.72
C VAL A 296 -9.35 -33.28 4.52
N LYS A 297 -8.27 -32.53 4.24
CA LYS A 297 -6.96 -32.67 4.92
C LYS A 297 -6.30 -31.33 5.27
N ASN A 298 -6.60 -30.27 4.53
CA ASN A 298 -6.12 -28.89 4.71
C ASN A 298 -7.29 -27.93 4.46
N TYR A 299 -7.15 -26.67 4.87
CA TYR A 299 -8.00 -25.58 4.39
C TYR A 299 -7.42 -24.96 3.12
N THR A 300 -8.27 -24.23 2.41
CA THR A 300 -7.87 -23.38 1.29
C THR A 300 -8.42 -21.99 1.56
N CYS A 301 -7.58 -20.96 1.45
CA CYS A 301 -8.05 -19.59 1.43
C CYS A 301 -8.40 -19.19 -0.01
N LEU A 302 -9.65 -18.77 -0.22
CA LEU A 302 -10.07 -18.09 -1.44
C LEU A 302 -9.77 -16.62 -1.28
N CYS A 303 -8.67 -16.16 -1.88
CA CYS A 303 -8.24 -14.76 -1.73
C CYS A 303 -9.19 -13.81 -2.45
N ASP A 304 -9.43 -12.69 -1.80
CA ASP A 304 -10.10 -11.53 -2.38
C ASP A 304 -9.26 -10.99 -3.55
N ALA A 305 -9.88 -10.19 -4.41
CA ALA A 305 -9.17 -9.58 -5.54
C ALA A 305 -7.98 -8.76 -5.03
N GLY A 306 -6.84 -8.83 -5.73
CA GLY A 306 -5.61 -8.15 -5.30
C GLY A 306 -4.78 -8.90 -4.26
N TRP A 307 -5.24 -10.04 -3.75
CA TRP A 307 -4.52 -10.81 -2.72
C TRP A 307 -4.17 -12.23 -3.16
N SER A 308 -3.05 -12.73 -2.65
CA SER A 308 -2.51 -14.05 -2.94
C SER A 308 -1.78 -14.64 -1.73
N GLY A 309 -1.25 -15.86 -1.89
CA GLY A 309 -0.59 -16.60 -0.82
C GLY A 309 -1.49 -17.68 -0.21
N VAL A 310 -0.92 -18.50 0.66
CA VAL A 310 -1.66 -19.60 1.32
C VAL A 310 -2.69 -19.05 2.31
N HIS A 311 -2.43 -17.86 2.86
CA HIS A 311 -3.26 -17.16 3.84
C HIS A 311 -3.92 -15.90 3.28
N CYS A 312 -3.78 -15.62 1.98
CA CYS A 312 -4.24 -14.36 1.38
C CYS A 312 -3.66 -13.13 2.09
N ASP A 313 -2.39 -13.23 2.42
CA ASP A 313 -1.56 -12.29 3.17
C ASP A 313 -0.53 -11.59 2.26
N THR A 314 -0.50 -11.93 0.97
CA THR A 314 0.43 -11.36 -0.01
C THR A 314 -0.33 -10.51 -1.01
N LEU A 315 -0.13 -9.19 -0.99
CA LEU A 315 -0.64 -8.30 -2.03
C LEU A 315 -0.08 -8.73 -3.40
N ILE A 316 -0.93 -8.82 -4.41
CA ILE A 316 -0.53 -9.09 -5.79
C ILE A 316 0.02 -7.78 -6.35
N ASP A 317 1.32 -7.74 -6.61
CA ASP A 317 1.93 -6.65 -7.37
C ASP A 317 1.37 -6.68 -8.81
N SER A 318 0.44 -5.78 -9.09
CA SER A 318 -0.19 -5.66 -10.40
C SER A 318 0.74 -4.97 -11.41
N CYS A 319 1.78 -4.29 -10.93
CA CYS A 319 2.80 -3.63 -11.72
C CYS A 319 3.95 -4.55 -12.18
N ASP A 320 4.07 -5.76 -11.63
CA ASP A 320 5.10 -6.75 -11.97
C ASP A 320 5.14 -7.08 -13.48
N SER A 321 3.97 -7.01 -14.13
CA SER A 321 3.82 -7.22 -15.57
C SER A 321 4.16 -6.01 -16.45
N ASN A 322 4.53 -4.88 -15.83
CA ASN A 322 4.75 -3.57 -16.46
C ASN A 322 3.62 -3.15 -17.41
N PRO A 323 2.38 -3.00 -16.90
CA PRO A 323 1.22 -2.75 -17.74
C PRO A 323 1.18 -1.33 -18.35
N CYS A 324 1.89 -0.37 -17.77
CA CYS A 324 1.97 1.00 -18.25
C CYS A 324 2.94 1.12 -19.43
N LEU A 325 2.44 1.59 -20.56
CA LEU A 325 3.18 1.78 -21.81
C LEU A 325 3.79 3.18 -21.90
N SER A 326 4.60 3.41 -22.93
CA SER A 326 5.10 4.74 -23.31
C SER A 326 5.86 5.50 -22.21
N GLY A 327 6.48 4.78 -21.26
CA GLY A 327 7.17 5.39 -20.12
C GLY A 327 6.26 5.80 -18.96
N GLY A 328 5.02 5.31 -18.93
CA GLY A 328 4.11 5.43 -17.79
C GLY A 328 4.68 4.85 -16.51
N THR A 329 4.49 5.55 -15.40
CA THR A 329 4.84 5.04 -14.06
C THR A 329 3.66 4.23 -13.52
N CYS A 330 3.89 2.95 -13.27
CA CYS A 330 2.88 2.08 -12.68
C CYS A 330 2.81 2.29 -11.17
N VAL A 331 1.59 2.38 -10.66
CA VAL A 331 1.27 2.45 -9.23
C VAL A 331 0.42 1.24 -8.91
N ASP A 332 0.90 0.43 -7.99
CA ASP A 332 0.20 -0.76 -7.50
C ASP A 332 -0.93 -0.32 -6.54
N GLU A 333 -2.13 -0.88 -6.72
CA GLU A 333 -3.33 -0.54 -5.96
C GLU A 333 -3.98 -1.83 -5.40
N GLU A 334 -4.74 -1.71 -4.30
CA GLU A 334 -5.38 -2.86 -3.63
C GLU A 334 -6.29 -3.68 -4.56
N ASP A 335 -6.89 -3.04 -5.57
CA ASP A 335 -7.77 -3.63 -6.57
C ASP A 335 -7.17 -3.61 -8.01
N GLY A 336 -5.85 -3.57 -8.15
CA GLY A 336 -5.18 -3.66 -9.46
C GLY A 336 -4.01 -2.68 -9.62
N TYR A 337 -3.98 -1.94 -10.73
CA TYR A 337 -2.94 -0.94 -10.98
C TYR A 337 -3.54 0.33 -11.61
N SER A 338 -2.85 1.45 -11.40
CA SER A 338 -3.06 2.67 -12.16
C SER A 338 -1.77 3.14 -12.82
N CYS A 339 -1.90 3.82 -13.96
CA CYS A 339 -0.75 4.36 -14.69
C CYS A 339 -0.74 5.88 -14.60
N THR A 340 0.37 6.43 -14.10
CA THR A 340 0.67 7.85 -14.24
C THR A 340 1.32 8.07 -15.60
N CYS A 341 0.56 8.65 -16.52
CA CYS A 341 0.99 8.82 -17.89
C CYS A 341 1.92 10.04 -18.05
N PRO A 342 3.06 9.88 -18.74
CA PRO A 342 3.90 11.01 -19.07
C PRO A 342 3.16 12.01 -19.95
N PRO A 343 3.57 13.29 -19.94
CA PRO A 343 3.05 14.30 -20.83
C PRO A 343 3.00 13.79 -22.27
N GLN A 344 1.94 14.13 -23.01
CA GLN A 344 1.65 13.60 -24.35
C GLN A 344 1.17 12.14 -24.40
N THR A 345 0.78 11.52 -23.29
CA THR A 345 0.15 10.19 -23.31
C THR A 345 -1.11 10.13 -22.46
N THR A 346 -2.10 9.36 -22.89
CA THR A 346 -3.38 9.12 -22.20
C THR A 346 -3.83 7.67 -22.39
N GLY A 347 -4.91 7.30 -21.72
CA GLY A 347 -5.41 5.93 -21.64
C GLY A 347 -5.08 5.29 -20.29
N ASN A 348 -5.74 4.18 -19.98
CA ASN A 348 -5.57 3.51 -18.69
C ASN A 348 -4.15 2.95 -18.53
N ASN A 349 -3.49 2.65 -19.65
CA ASN A 349 -2.15 2.08 -19.72
C ASN A 349 -1.18 3.02 -20.46
N CYS A 350 -1.52 4.30 -20.63
CA CYS A 350 -0.72 5.26 -21.40
C CYS A 350 -0.44 4.81 -22.84
N GLU A 351 -1.39 4.09 -23.42
CA GLU A 351 -1.33 3.51 -24.76
C GLU A 351 -1.58 4.54 -25.87
N THR A 352 -2.19 5.68 -25.54
CA THR A 352 -2.57 6.72 -26.50
C THR A 352 -1.56 7.86 -26.44
N VAL A 353 -0.70 7.97 -27.44
CA VAL A 353 0.25 9.10 -27.55
C VAL A 353 -0.43 10.27 -28.28
N HIS A 354 -0.52 11.44 -27.62
CA HIS A 354 -0.90 12.71 -28.19
C HIS A 354 0.32 13.44 -28.74
N TYR A 355 0.61 13.25 -30.02
CA TYR A 355 1.56 14.09 -30.73
C TYR A 355 1.00 15.52 -30.80
N THR A 356 1.56 16.44 -30.03
CA THR A 356 1.40 17.86 -30.37
C THR A 356 2.32 18.15 -31.53
N ASP A 357 1.80 18.71 -32.61
CA ASP A 357 2.53 19.11 -33.83
C ASP A 357 3.59 20.22 -33.60
N LYS A 358 4.00 20.46 -32.35
CA LYS A 358 4.86 21.56 -31.91
C LYS A 358 5.80 21.07 -30.83
N CYS A 359 7.08 21.36 -30.98
CA CYS A 359 8.09 21.10 -29.96
C CYS A 359 8.56 22.41 -29.34
N TYR A 360 8.68 22.41 -28.03
CA TYR A 360 8.95 23.61 -27.22
C TYR A 360 10.32 23.53 -26.56
N TRP A 361 10.99 24.67 -26.43
CA TRP A 361 12.21 24.83 -25.66
C TRP A 361 12.02 25.94 -24.63
N ILE A 362 12.22 25.62 -23.36
CA ILE A 362 12.00 26.55 -22.24
C ILE A 362 13.36 27.11 -21.82
N SER A 363 13.47 28.44 -21.81
CA SER A 363 14.69 29.13 -21.39
C SER A 363 14.66 29.49 -19.90
N ASP A 364 15.79 29.28 -19.22
CA ASP A 364 16.05 29.81 -17.88
C ASP A 364 16.49 31.29 -17.89
N ASP A 365 16.84 31.84 -19.07
CA ASP A 365 17.30 33.21 -19.22
C ASP A 365 16.12 34.19 -19.24
N ARG A 366 16.29 35.36 -18.60
CA ARG A 366 15.32 36.45 -18.61
C ARG A 366 15.76 37.55 -19.56
N LEU A 367 14.95 37.82 -20.57
CA LEU A 367 15.25 38.81 -21.61
C LEU A 367 14.01 39.68 -21.92
N PRO A 368 14.20 40.91 -22.45
CA PRO A 368 13.14 41.67 -23.08
C PRO A 368 12.50 40.88 -24.23
N ASN A 369 11.22 41.11 -24.54
CA ASN A 369 10.49 40.28 -25.52
C ASN A 369 11.15 40.24 -26.91
N GLU A 370 11.72 41.36 -27.36
CA GLU A 370 12.40 41.45 -28.66
C GLU A 370 13.71 40.64 -28.67
N GLU A 371 14.47 40.67 -27.57
CA GLU A 371 15.68 39.88 -27.41
C GLU A 371 15.38 38.38 -27.27
N ALA A 372 14.33 38.02 -26.52
CA ALA A 372 13.83 36.66 -26.46
C ALA A 372 13.39 36.14 -27.84
N SER A 373 12.72 36.98 -28.64
CA SER A 373 12.36 36.63 -30.01
C SER A 373 13.58 36.41 -30.91
N MET A 374 14.63 37.22 -30.76
CA MET A 374 15.89 37.02 -31.48
C MET A 374 16.61 35.75 -31.00
N ALA A 375 16.59 35.45 -29.71
CA ALA A 375 17.18 34.25 -29.14
C ALA A 375 16.53 32.98 -29.72
N CYS A 376 15.19 32.91 -29.77
CA CYS A 376 14.49 31.82 -30.43
C CYS A 376 14.83 31.73 -31.93
N GLY A 377 14.93 32.87 -32.61
CA GLY A 377 15.31 32.93 -34.03
C GLY A 377 16.71 32.38 -34.31
N ASN A 378 17.67 32.61 -33.41
CA ASN A 378 19.04 32.07 -33.53
C ASN A 378 19.10 30.54 -33.40
N MET A 379 18.08 29.91 -32.81
CA MET A 379 17.95 28.46 -32.69
C MET A 379 17.12 27.83 -33.81
N GLU A 380 16.83 28.58 -34.89
CA GLU A 380 15.94 28.15 -35.97
C GLU A 380 14.50 27.87 -35.48
N GLY A 381 14.05 28.64 -34.49
CA GLY A 381 12.69 28.59 -33.96
C GLY A 381 12.06 29.98 -33.87
N ASN A 382 10.92 30.06 -33.18
CA ASN A 382 10.24 31.31 -32.87
C ASN A 382 9.66 31.26 -31.46
N LEU A 383 9.27 32.40 -30.87
CA LEU A 383 8.52 32.38 -29.60
C LEU A 383 7.24 31.53 -29.74
N ALA A 384 6.86 30.81 -28.69
CA ALA A 384 5.73 29.89 -28.71
C ALA A 384 4.41 30.59 -29.07
N LYS A 385 3.69 30.02 -30.04
CA LYS A 385 2.37 30.45 -30.50
C LYS A 385 1.31 29.64 -29.77
N VAL A 386 0.74 30.26 -28.74
CA VAL A 386 -0.33 29.69 -27.92
C VAL A 386 -1.66 30.21 -28.45
N ASN A 387 -2.29 29.44 -29.34
CA ASN A 387 -3.54 29.83 -30.00
C ASN A 387 -4.70 28.90 -29.62
N GLU A 388 -4.41 27.62 -29.39
CA GLU A 388 -5.42 26.63 -29.03
C GLU A 388 -5.39 26.31 -27.53
N PRO A 389 -6.55 25.99 -26.91
CA PRO A 389 -6.61 25.54 -25.52
C PRO A 389 -5.71 24.33 -25.23
N ALA A 390 -5.49 23.46 -26.22
CA ALA A 390 -4.60 22.31 -26.11
C ALA A 390 -3.10 22.72 -26.02
N ASP A 391 -2.67 23.74 -26.79
CA ASP A 391 -1.30 24.27 -26.69
C ASP A 391 -1.04 24.85 -25.29
N HIS A 392 -2.06 25.53 -24.74
CA HIS A 392 -2.00 26.15 -23.42
C HIS A 392 -1.89 25.11 -22.31
N GLN A 393 -2.72 24.06 -22.34
CA GLN A 393 -2.65 22.97 -21.36
C GLN A 393 -1.30 22.26 -21.37
N VAL A 394 -0.75 22.00 -22.56
CA VAL A 394 0.54 21.32 -22.71
C VAL A 394 1.66 22.19 -22.18
N LEU A 395 1.75 23.46 -22.58
CA LEU A 395 2.77 24.38 -22.07
C LEU A 395 2.67 24.57 -20.55
N ALA A 396 1.47 24.74 -20.01
CA ALA A 396 1.26 24.88 -18.56
C ALA A 396 1.75 23.64 -17.77
N SER A 397 1.77 22.45 -18.38
CA SER A 397 2.28 21.23 -17.72
C SER A 397 3.82 21.10 -17.71
N TYR A 398 4.53 21.84 -18.57
CA TYR A 398 6.00 21.78 -18.68
C TYR A 398 6.72 22.94 -17.98
N LEU A 399 6.03 24.05 -17.73
CA LEU A 399 6.62 25.22 -17.08
C LEU A 399 6.70 24.97 -15.57
N ASP A 400 7.93 25.03 -15.03
CA ASP A 400 8.32 24.70 -13.64
C ASP A 400 7.31 25.18 -12.57
N ASP A 401 7.07 24.41 -11.50
CA ASP A 401 6.11 24.76 -10.43
C ASP A 401 6.60 25.92 -9.50
N GLY A 402 7.62 26.66 -9.92
CA GLY A 402 8.15 27.82 -9.21
C GLY A 402 7.13 28.97 -9.17
N ARG A 403 6.78 29.44 -7.96
CA ARG A 403 5.97 30.66 -7.80
C ARG A 403 6.70 31.89 -8.36
N ASN A 404 5.93 32.79 -8.98
CA ASN A 404 6.41 34.08 -9.51
C ASN A 404 7.37 33.96 -10.72
N VAL A 405 7.17 32.93 -11.55
CA VAL A 405 7.84 32.72 -12.84
C VAL A 405 6.87 33.03 -13.98
N SER A 406 7.39 33.53 -15.09
CA SER A 406 6.60 34.10 -16.19
C SER A 406 7.33 33.96 -17.52
N PHE A 407 6.61 33.62 -18.58
CA PHE A 407 7.22 33.25 -19.87
C PHE A 407 6.65 34.00 -21.07
N TRP A 408 7.50 34.66 -21.85
CA TRP A 408 7.12 35.32 -23.09
C TRP A 408 6.58 34.33 -24.14
N THR A 409 5.51 34.75 -24.82
CA THR A 409 4.92 34.08 -25.99
C THR A 409 5.00 34.99 -27.22
N SER A 410 4.68 34.46 -28.42
CA SER A 410 4.71 35.26 -29.65
C SER A 410 3.55 36.25 -29.78
N ASN A 411 2.56 36.19 -28.90
CA ASN A 411 1.36 37.02 -29.00
C ASN A 411 1.71 38.46 -28.57
N LYS A 412 1.45 39.43 -29.46
CA LYS A 412 1.59 40.87 -29.20
C LYS A 412 0.22 41.53 -29.23
N ILE A 413 -0.02 42.46 -28.32
CA ILE A 413 -1.22 43.29 -28.36
C ILE A 413 -0.87 44.57 -29.13
N SER A 414 -1.73 45.02 -30.04
CA SER A 414 -1.54 46.31 -30.72
C SER A 414 -1.44 47.44 -29.70
N PRO A 415 -0.59 48.47 -29.90
CA PRO A 415 -0.36 49.51 -28.92
C PRO A 415 -1.68 50.20 -28.55
N MET A 416 -2.10 50.05 -27.29
CA MET A 416 -3.20 50.83 -26.73
C MET A 416 -2.72 52.26 -26.50
N SER A 417 -3.40 53.24 -27.08
CA SER A 417 -3.15 54.64 -26.80
C SER A 417 -3.62 54.95 -25.37
N MET A 418 -2.73 54.88 -24.38
CA MET A 418 -3.06 55.02 -22.94
C MET A 418 -3.33 56.45 -22.45
N CYS A 419 -3.95 57.30 -23.26
CA CYS A 419 -4.43 58.59 -22.77
C CYS A 419 -5.95 58.68 -22.94
N ALA A 420 -6.67 58.39 -21.85
CA ALA A 420 -8.06 58.78 -21.66
C ALA A 420 -8.09 59.94 -20.65
N CYS A 421 -8.94 60.94 -20.90
CA CYS A 421 -9.27 61.95 -19.91
C CYS A 421 -9.83 61.27 -18.64
N SER A 422 -9.74 61.91 -17.47
CA SER A 422 -10.26 61.36 -16.20
C SER A 422 -11.79 61.07 -16.21
N ASP A 423 -12.48 61.43 -17.28
CA ASP A 423 -13.90 61.17 -17.53
C ASP A 423 -14.15 59.97 -18.48
N GLY A 424 -13.11 59.28 -18.94
CA GLY A 424 -13.21 58.09 -19.79
C GLY A 424 -13.39 58.38 -21.29
N SER A 425 -13.27 59.63 -21.73
CA SER A 425 -13.37 59.99 -23.16
C SER A 425 -12.11 59.56 -23.95
N PRO A 426 -12.23 58.96 -25.14
CA PRO A 426 -11.09 58.71 -26.02
C PRO A 426 -10.56 60.01 -26.62
N LEU A 427 -9.22 60.15 -26.73
CA LEU A 427 -8.61 61.26 -27.48
C LEU A 427 -8.93 61.12 -28.96
N SER A 428 -9.87 61.91 -29.47
CA SER A 428 -10.05 62.06 -30.92
C SER A 428 -8.80 62.71 -31.51
N ALA A 429 -8.20 62.07 -32.52
CA ALA A 429 -6.94 62.43 -33.16
C ALA A 429 -6.92 63.77 -33.94
N ILE A 430 -7.65 64.80 -33.51
CA ILE A 430 -7.66 66.12 -34.14
C ILE A 430 -7.57 67.19 -33.05
N GLY A 431 -6.33 67.47 -32.62
CA GLY A 431 -6.02 68.58 -31.72
C GLY A 431 -5.29 68.16 -30.44
N ALA A 432 -4.16 67.47 -30.56
CA ALA A 432 -3.23 67.34 -29.44
C ALA A 432 -2.76 68.75 -29.03
N SER A 433 -2.93 69.07 -27.75
CA SER A 433 -2.43 70.32 -27.18
C SER A 433 -0.91 70.37 -27.27
N SER A 434 -0.38 71.53 -27.68
CA SER A 434 1.04 71.81 -27.98
C SER A 434 2.03 71.61 -26.82
N TRP A 435 1.58 71.15 -25.65
CA TRP A 435 2.40 70.82 -24.48
C TRP A 435 2.61 69.32 -24.26
N MET A 436 1.92 68.43 -25.00
CA MET A 436 2.15 66.99 -24.95
C MET A 436 3.08 66.57 -26.09
N TYR A 437 4.39 66.66 -25.85
CA TYR A 437 5.38 65.97 -26.68
C TYR A 437 5.33 64.47 -26.35
N SER A 438 4.88 63.67 -27.32
CA SER A 438 4.76 62.20 -27.31
C SER A 438 3.84 61.58 -26.25
N ALA A 439 2.68 61.08 -26.67
CA ALA A 439 2.10 59.91 -26.01
C ALA A 439 3.06 58.74 -26.29
N ALA A 440 3.78 58.27 -25.27
CA ALA A 440 4.60 57.07 -25.40
C ALA A 440 3.66 55.88 -25.64
N SER A 441 3.75 55.25 -26.81
CA SER A 441 3.19 53.92 -27.03
C SER A 441 3.97 52.95 -26.15
N LEU A 442 3.37 52.49 -25.04
CA LEU A 442 3.90 51.34 -24.33
C LEU A 442 3.53 50.10 -25.14
N ASP A 443 4.53 49.46 -25.73
CA ASP A 443 4.36 48.17 -26.39
C ASP A 443 4.11 47.11 -25.31
N MET A 444 2.98 46.41 -25.41
CA MET A 444 2.56 45.37 -24.47
C MET A 444 2.68 43.99 -25.11
N CYS A 445 3.34 43.08 -24.41
CA CYS A 445 3.62 41.72 -24.86
C CYS A 445 2.89 40.71 -23.97
N VAL A 446 2.53 39.55 -24.53
CA VAL A 446 1.79 38.51 -23.81
C VAL A 446 2.77 37.50 -23.20
N LEU A 447 2.55 37.17 -21.94
CA LEU A 447 3.28 36.14 -21.21
C LEU A 447 2.33 35.16 -20.51
N LEU A 448 2.83 33.97 -20.17
CA LEU A 448 2.16 33.02 -19.29
C LEU A 448 2.66 33.23 -17.86
N ASP A 449 1.75 33.37 -16.88
CA ASP A 449 2.09 33.72 -15.50
C ASP A 449 1.76 32.58 -14.53
N SER A 450 2.77 32.06 -13.83
CA SER A 450 2.63 30.96 -12.84
C SER A 450 1.63 31.28 -11.71
N ASP A 451 1.54 32.53 -11.26
CA ASP A 451 0.63 32.92 -10.17
C ASP A 451 -0.84 32.89 -10.62
N LEU A 452 -1.08 32.86 -11.93
CA LEU A 452 -2.38 32.74 -12.57
C LEU A 452 -2.62 31.35 -13.18
N GLY A 453 -1.85 30.32 -12.76
CA GLY A 453 -1.94 28.98 -13.32
C GLY A 453 -1.54 28.94 -14.79
N TYR A 454 -0.48 29.68 -15.14
CA TYR A 454 0.03 29.88 -16.50
C TYR A 454 -0.97 30.50 -17.47
N THR A 455 -1.97 31.23 -16.99
CA THR A 455 -2.90 31.98 -17.86
C THR A 455 -2.17 33.14 -18.55
N GLY A 456 -2.54 33.41 -19.81
CA GLY A 456 -1.99 34.53 -20.58
C GLY A 456 -2.33 35.90 -19.97
N THR A 457 -1.31 36.70 -19.64
CA THR A 457 -1.42 38.08 -19.18
C THR A 457 -0.52 39.00 -20.02
N TYR A 458 -0.55 40.31 -19.78
CA TYR A 458 0.19 41.31 -20.53
C TYR A 458 1.14 42.11 -19.65
N GLN A 459 2.34 42.37 -20.15
CA GLN A 459 3.34 43.22 -19.52
C GLN A 459 4.05 44.10 -20.56
N PRO A 460 4.69 45.22 -20.16
CA PRO A 460 5.50 46.01 -21.07
C PRO A 460 6.59 45.14 -21.71
N CYS A 461 6.74 45.20 -23.03
CA CYS A 461 7.69 44.36 -23.78
C CYS A 461 9.16 44.56 -23.38
N ALA A 462 9.47 45.67 -22.70
CA ALA A 462 10.80 46.01 -22.20
C ALA A 462 11.16 45.30 -20.88
N GLU A 463 10.20 44.68 -20.20
CA GLU A 463 10.46 43.90 -18.99
C GLU A 463 11.18 42.58 -19.32
N GLU A 464 11.98 42.08 -18.38
CA GLU A 464 12.75 40.84 -18.55
C GLU A 464 11.99 39.65 -17.97
N HIS A 465 11.69 38.66 -18.81
CA HIS A 465 11.01 37.44 -18.40
C HIS A 465 11.65 36.23 -19.09
N ASN A 466 11.42 35.04 -18.53
CA ASN A 466 11.75 33.79 -19.21
C ASN A 466 10.98 33.71 -20.52
N TYR A 467 11.34 32.78 -21.40
CA TYR A 467 10.68 32.67 -22.69
C TYR A 467 10.60 31.23 -23.17
N VAL A 468 9.55 30.93 -23.92
CA VAL A 468 9.38 29.63 -24.56
C VAL A 468 9.54 29.79 -26.05
N CYS A 469 10.45 29.04 -26.63
CA CYS A 469 10.59 28.91 -28.07
C CYS A 469 9.83 27.69 -28.57
N GLN A 470 9.48 27.68 -29.85
CA GLN A 470 8.93 26.54 -30.56
C GLN A 470 9.66 26.31 -31.89
N SER A 471 9.78 25.05 -32.31
CA SER A 471 10.17 24.65 -33.67
C SER A 471 9.62 23.27 -34.00
N ALA A 472 9.35 23.02 -35.28
CA ALA A 472 9.01 21.68 -35.77
C ALA A 472 10.26 20.79 -35.92
N ASP A 473 11.44 21.40 -36.03
CA ASP A 473 12.71 20.70 -36.24
C ASP A 473 13.33 20.16 -34.93
N TRP A 474 12.75 20.47 -33.75
CA TRP A 474 13.25 20.04 -32.43
C TRP A 474 12.57 18.78 -31.87
N CYS A 475 11.69 18.13 -32.64
CA CYS A 475 10.91 17.02 -32.14
C CYS A 475 11.71 15.71 -32.07
N ASP A 476 11.79 15.13 -30.87
CA ASP A 476 12.34 13.79 -30.63
C ASP A 476 11.33 12.95 -29.80
N PRO A 477 10.85 11.80 -30.32
CA PRO A 477 11.19 11.19 -31.60
C PRO A 477 10.56 11.91 -32.79
N ASN A 478 11.34 12.06 -33.86
CA ASN A 478 10.87 12.57 -35.15
C ASN A 478 9.72 11.67 -35.66
N PRO A 479 8.48 12.20 -35.84
CA PRO A 479 7.34 11.41 -36.31
C PRO A 479 7.45 11.05 -37.81
N CYS A 480 8.35 11.71 -38.54
CA CYS A 480 8.62 11.46 -39.95
C CYS A 480 9.60 10.27 -40.12
N PRO A 481 9.45 9.37 -41.12
CA PRO A 481 10.38 8.25 -41.37
C PRO A 481 11.83 8.73 -41.54
N LEU A 482 12.80 7.86 -41.22
CA LEU A 482 14.25 8.17 -41.28
C LEU A 482 14.62 8.92 -42.59
N ASP A 483 15.29 10.07 -42.40
CA ASP A 483 15.73 11.07 -43.40
C ASP A 483 14.69 12.04 -43.97
N TRP A 484 13.44 12.04 -43.49
CA TRP A 484 12.40 12.99 -43.97
C TRP A 484 12.33 14.22 -43.06
N LYS A 485 12.26 15.42 -43.67
CA LYS A 485 12.16 16.68 -42.94
C LYS A 485 10.68 16.97 -42.64
N CYS A 486 10.34 17.21 -41.38
CA CYS A 486 9.00 17.65 -41.04
C CYS A 486 8.83 19.14 -41.42
N VAL A 487 7.77 19.47 -42.14
CA VAL A 487 7.43 20.84 -42.58
C VAL A 487 6.04 21.20 -42.09
N SER A 488 5.87 22.41 -41.57
CA SER A 488 4.57 22.94 -41.15
C SER A 488 3.94 23.77 -42.27
N GLU A 489 2.85 23.28 -42.85
CA GLU A 489 1.97 24.06 -43.75
C GLU A 489 0.54 23.99 -43.21
N ASP A 490 -0.19 25.11 -43.23
CA ASP A 490 -1.62 25.22 -42.88
C ASP A 490 -2.06 24.58 -41.55
N GLY A 491 -1.20 24.63 -40.53
CA GLY A 491 -1.55 24.15 -39.18
C GLY A 491 -1.51 22.64 -39.01
N GLY A 492 -0.87 21.90 -39.93
CA GLY A 492 -0.52 20.49 -39.78
C GLY A 492 0.95 20.22 -40.12
N ILE A 493 1.49 19.09 -39.63
CA ILE A 493 2.81 18.58 -40.02
C ILE A 493 2.68 17.71 -41.27
N HIS A 494 3.52 18.02 -42.27
CA HIS A 494 3.73 17.18 -43.44
C HIS A 494 5.19 16.69 -43.49
N CYS A 495 5.40 15.44 -43.91
CA CYS A 495 6.74 14.92 -44.13
C CYS A 495 7.21 15.30 -45.54
N ALA A 496 8.18 16.20 -45.68
CA ALA A 496 8.78 16.53 -46.96
C ALA A 496 9.83 15.50 -47.36
N VAL A 497 9.72 15.02 -48.60
CA VAL A 497 10.70 14.11 -49.22
C VAL A 497 11.99 14.91 -49.51
N PRO A 498 13.19 14.36 -49.24
CA PRO A 498 14.45 15.03 -49.58
C PRO A 498 14.55 15.30 -51.09
N THR A 499 14.89 16.52 -51.48
CA THR A 499 15.10 16.92 -52.89
C THR A 499 16.25 16.19 -53.59
N GLU A 500 17.03 15.37 -52.87
CA GLU A 500 18.06 14.49 -53.44
C GLU A 500 17.82 13.01 -53.12
N MET A 501 16.76 12.41 -53.68
CA MET A 501 16.80 10.97 -53.94
C MET A 501 17.69 10.70 -55.15
N ARG A 502 19.02 10.75 -54.96
CA ARG A 502 19.94 10.05 -55.84
C ARG A 502 19.74 8.56 -55.59
N ALA A 503 19.22 7.87 -56.59
CA ALA A 503 19.11 6.41 -56.66
C ALA A 503 20.34 5.74 -56.01
N VAL A 504 20.13 5.08 -54.87
CA VAL A 504 21.09 4.11 -54.36
C VAL A 504 21.11 2.99 -55.40
N ARG A 505 22.24 2.85 -56.10
CA ARG A 505 22.51 1.68 -56.95
C ARG A 505 22.57 0.44 -56.05
N SER A 506 21.41 -0.14 -55.79
CA SER A 506 21.25 -1.48 -55.24
C SER A 506 20.50 -2.28 -56.29
N SER A 507 21.16 -3.31 -56.83
CA SER A 507 20.68 -4.05 -58.00
C SER A 507 19.77 -5.23 -57.67
N PHE A 508 19.26 -5.36 -56.44
CA PHE A 508 18.41 -6.50 -56.05
C PHE A 508 17.36 -6.11 -55.02
N CYS A 509 16.11 -6.51 -55.25
CA CYS A 509 15.05 -6.37 -54.27
C CYS A 509 15.00 -7.56 -53.31
N THR A 510 14.88 -7.31 -52.00
CA THR A 510 14.67 -8.36 -50.99
C THR A 510 13.38 -8.10 -50.22
N ALA A 511 12.78 -9.13 -49.63
CA ALA A 511 11.51 -9.00 -48.89
C ALA A 511 11.58 -8.04 -47.67
N SER A 512 12.78 -7.67 -47.23
CA SER A 512 13.01 -6.64 -46.21
C SER A 512 13.05 -5.20 -46.75
N SER A 513 13.07 -5.04 -48.08
CA SER A 513 13.14 -3.73 -48.74
C SER A 513 11.80 -2.99 -48.80
N CYS A 514 10.68 -3.71 -48.61
CA CYS A 514 9.34 -3.12 -48.48
C CYS A 514 8.72 -3.60 -47.16
N GLY A 515 7.99 -2.71 -46.47
CA GLY A 515 7.35 -3.04 -45.19
C GLY A 515 6.23 -4.10 -45.30
N PRO A 516 5.69 -4.60 -44.18
CA PRO A 516 4.64 -5.62 -44.18
C PRO A 516 3.42 -5.18 -45.00
N GLY A 517 2.99 -6.01 -45.97
CA GLY A 517 1.85 -5.71 -46.85
C GLY A 517 2.18 -5.05 -48.18
N TRP A 518 3.46 -4.96 -48.55
CA TRP A 518 3.92 -4.39 -49.82
C TRP A 518 4.66 -5.44 -50.66
N THR A 519 4.39 -5.46 -51.96
CA THR A 519 5.07 -6.32 -52.94
C THR A 519 6.11 -5.53 -53.71
N CYS A 520 7.29 -6.13 -53.91
CA CYS A 520 8.36 -5.52 -54.67
C CYS A 520 8.36 -5.98 -56.12
N GLU A 521 8.45 -5.05 -57.07
CA GLU A 521 8.62 -5.31 -58.50
C GLU A 521 9.99 -4.80 -58.97
N GLU A 522 10.75 -5.64 -59.70
CA GLU A 522 12.05 -5.25 -60.26
C GLU A 522 11.88 -4.47 -61.58
N GLU A 523 12.40 -3.24 -61.64
CA GLU A 523 12.43 -2.42 -62.85
C GLU A 523 13.79 -2.51 -63.54
N GLY A 524 14.06 -3.67 -64.15
CA GLY A 524 15.24 -3.89 -64.98
C GLY A 524 16.56 -3.48 -64.31
N SER A 525 17.52 -2.97 -65.09
CA SER A 525 18.88 -2.69 -64.63
C SER A 525 19.05 -1.41 -63.79
N ALA A 526 17.95 -0.78 -63.34
CA ALA A 526 17.98 0.55 -62.69
C ALA A 526 17.35 0.62 -61.29
N GLY A 527 16.71 -0.43 -60.78
CA GLY A 527 16.21 -0.44 -59.40
C GLY A 527 14.96 -1.30 -59.19
N TYR A 528 14.27 -1.06 -58.08
CA TYR A 528 13.03 -1.74 -57.72
C TYR A 528 11.98 -0.73 -57.23
N SER A 529 10.70 -1.09 -57.34
CA SER A 529 9.56 -0.31 -56.84
C SER A 529 8.70 -1.15 -55.88
N CYS A 530 8.13 -0.54 -54.84
CA CYS A 530 7.21 -1.20 -53.91
C CYS A 530 5.77 -0.79 -54.23
N THR A 531 4.89 -1.76 -54.48
CA THR A 531 3.46 -1.54 -54.75
C THR A 531 2.61 -2.19 -53.65
N ARG A 532 1.45 -1.60 -53.36
CA ARG A 532 0.50 -2.11 -52.36
C ARG A 532 -0.49 -3.05 -53.07
N GLY A 533 -0.45 -4.33 -52.70
CA GLY A 533 -1.40 -5.35 -53.16
C GLY A 533 -2.75 -5.27 -52.45
#